data_AF-A0A3R9PCN6-F1
#
_entry.id   AF-A0A3R9PCN6-F1
#
_cell.length_a   1.000
_cell.length_b   1.000
_cell.length_c   1.000
_cell.angle_alpha   90.00
_cell.angle_beta   90.00
_cell.angle_gamma   90.00
#
_symmetry.space_group_name_H-M   'P 1'
#
loop_
_entity.id
_entity.type
_entity.pdbx_description
1 polymer ?
#
loop_
_entity_poly.entity_id
_entity_poly.type
_entity_poly.pdbx_seq_one_letter_code
_entity_poly.pdbx_strand_id
1 'polypeptide(L)'
;MFGLVLDCSSLIPCGEKSEEMKEAIKKLGFMLHKLNCVIYLSSHLIRVYNTKVKPELEHHHPLPPFQASLHRILPMLVKGTKLRKLEGIKFHILEKTRVQHYNVDDVGLAEEEDKEILKIALAAASRHEKVFLVTADRHFLEGINRARLLDRYQDEGQKIEIVTPKQFYDFLITREEEQEELKRRLERLMKELVGEEEKPKAENLNNSSNH
;
A
#
# COMPACT_ATOMS: atom_id res chain seq x y z
N MET A 1 -4.05 -8.16 -4.88
CA MET A 1 -2.77 -7.52 -4.44
C MET A 1 -2.67 -6.21 -5.20
N PHE A 2 -2.34 -5.11 -4.54
CA PHE A 2 -2.26 -3.79 -5.20
C PHE A 2 -0.80 -3.34 -5.32
N GLY A 3 -0.55 -2.45 -6.29
CA GLY A 3 0.71 -1.72 -6.41
C GLY A 3 0.73 -0.53 -5.46
N LEU A 4 1.90 -0.24 -4.89
CA LEU A 4 2.10 0.90 -4.01
C LEU A 4 3.30 1.71 -4.51
N VAL A 5 3.11 3.01 -4.69
CA VAL A 5 4.18 3.98 -4.93
C VAL A 5 4.12 4.97 -3.78
N LEU A 6 5.23 5.10 -3.08
CA LEU A 6 5.38 6.06 -2.00
C LEU A 6 6.14 7.27 -2.56
N ASP A 7 5.70 8.47 -2.23
CA ASP A 7 6.50 9.68 -2.42
C ASP A 7 7.38 9.91 -1.18
N CYS A 8 8.52 10.61 -1.33
CA CYS A 8 9.38 11.02 -0.22
C CYS A 8 8.60 11.70 0.90
N SER A 9 7.67 12.59 0.55
CA SER A 9 6.85 13.31 1.53
C SER A 9 5.99 12.37 2.39
N SER A 10 5.60 11.20 1.86
CA SER A 10 4.82 10.18 2.57
C SER A 10 5.64 9.32 3.54
N LEU A 11 6.98 9.42 3.49
CA LEU A 11 7.90 8.63 4.31
C LEU A 11 8.44 9.40 5.50
N ILE A 12 8.44 10.73 5.43
CA ILE A 12 9.12 11.62 6.37
C ILE A 12 8.09 12.28 7.32
N PRO A 13 7.99 11.85 8.59
CA PRO A 13 7.00 12.35 9.55
C PRO A 13 7.44 13.67 10.23
N CYS A 14 7.97 14.62 9.46
CA CYS A 14 8.48 15.90 9.96
C CYS A 14 8.24 17.07 8.99
N GLY A 15 8.84 18.23 9.32
CA GLY A 15 8.73 19.48 8.58
C GLY A 15 7.45 20.25 8.88
N GLU A 16 7.00 21.05 7.91
CA GLU A 16 5.82 21.92 8.01
C GLU A 16 4.47 21.17 7.93
N LYS A 17 4.50 19.83 7.89
CA LYS A 17 3.29 19.01 7.91
C LYS A 17 2.53 19.21 9.22
N SER A 18 1.20 19.17 9.16
CA SER A 18 0.36 19.12 10.36
C SER A 18 0.69 17.90 11.23
N GLU A 19 0.51 17.99 12.55
CA GLU A 19 0.73 16.86 13.46
C GLU A 19 -0.09 15.62 13.10
N GLU A 20 -1.33 15.81 12.63
CA GLU A 20 -2.18 14.72 12.14
C GLU A 20 -1.52 13.95 10.98
N MET A 21 -0.93 14.67 10.02
CA MET A 21 -0.23 14.07 8.88
C MET A 21 1.05 13.35 9.33
N LYS A 22 1.82 13.93 10.26
CA LYS A 22 3.01 13.29 10.81
C LYS A 22 2.63 11.97 11.50
N GLU A 23 1.56 11.98 12.27
CA GLU A 23 1.04 10.80 12.95
C GLU A 23 0.51 9.75 11.96
N ALA A 24 -0.20 10.16 10.91
CA ALA A 24 -0.63 9.27 9.84
C ALA A 24 0.54 8.57 9.14
N ILE A 25 1.63 9.29 8.83
CA ILE A 25 2.85 8.72 8.25
C ILE A 25 3.49 7.68 9.19
N LYS A 26 3.54 7.98 10.50
CA LYS A 26 4.06 7.04 11.50
C LYS A 26 3.21 5.77 11.53
N LYS A 27 1.89 5.91 11.69
CA LYS A 27 0.93 4.80 11.72
C LYS A 27 0.98 3.96 10.45
N LEU A 28 1.07 4.59 9.29
CA LEU A 28 1.25 3.91 8.02
C LEU A 28 2.53 3.06 8.03
N GLY A 29 3.63 3.60 8.54
CA GLY A 29 4.89 2.87 8.73
C GLY A 29 4.77 1.61 9.60
N PHE A 30 3.89 1.62 10.61
CA PHE A 30 3.55 0.43 11.39
C PHE A 30 2.62 -0.53 10.67
N MET A 31 1.84 -0.11 9.68
CA MET A 31 0.93 -0.99 8.95
C MET A 31 1.56 -1.66 7.74
N LEU A 32 2.46 -0.96 7.03
CA LEU A 32 2.99 -1.42 5.75
C LEU A 32 3.63 -2.82 5.80
N HIS A 33 4.29 -3.19 6.90
CA HIS A 33 4.92 -4.52 7.05
C HIS A 33 3.90 -5.67 7.16
N LYS A 34 2.63 -5.37 7.43
CA LYS A 34 1.56 -6.37 7.51
C LYS A 34 0.88 -6.60 6.16
N LEU A 35 1.16 -5.74 5.17
CA LEU A 35 0.44 -5.76 3.90
C LEU A 35 1.10 -6.68 2.88
N ASN A 36 0.28 -7.47 2.21
CA ASN A 36 0.68 -8.16 0.99
C ASN A 36 0.56 -7.19 -0.21
N CYS A 37 1.53 -6.28 -0.33
CA CYS A 37 1.61 -5.30 -1.42
C CYS A 37 2.97 -5.34 -2.13
N VAL A 38 3.02 -4.75 -3.32
CA VAL A 38 4.26 -4.56 -4.09
C VAL A 38 4.59 -3.08 -4.11
N ILE A 39 5.71 -2.70 -3.50
CA ILE A 39 6.25 -1.34 -3.56
C ILE A 39 7.07 -1.19 -4.84
N TYR A 40 6.64 -0.29 -5.71
CA TYR A 40 7.31 0.02 -6.97
C TYR A 40 8.28 1.18 -6.78
N LEU A 41 9.48 1.00 -7.34
CA LEU A 41 10.56 1.97 -7.28
C LEU A 41 11.24 2.06 -8.65
N SER A 42 11.86 3.19 -8.96
CA SER A 42 12.86 3.29 -10.03
C SER A 42 14.26 3.43 -9.42
N SER A 43 15.30 3.20 -10.23
CA SER A 43 16.67 3.49 -9.81
C SER A 43 16.90 4.97 -9.48
N HIS A 44 16.14 5.89 -10.09
CA HIS A 44 16.18 7.31 -9.78
C HIS A 44 15.57 7.56 -8.39
N LEU A 45 14.35 7.09 -8.14
CA LEU A 45 13.67 7.27 -6.85
C LEU A 45 14.45 6.66 -5.68
N ILE A 46 15.10 5.50 -5.88
CA ILE A 46 15.97 4.89 -4.85
C ILE A 46 17.12 5.83 -4.46
N ARG A 47 17.72 6.54 -5.43
CA ARG A 47 18.77 7.52 -5.15
C ARG A 47 18.21 8.71 -4.39
N VAL A 48 17.04 9.23 -4.81
CA VAL A 48 16.34 10.32 -4.12
C VAL A 48 16.03 9.93 -2.68
N TYR A 49 15.54 8.72 -2.42
CA TYR A 49 15.33 8.22 -1.07
C TYR A 49 16.61 8.19 -0.26
N ASN A 50 17.71 7.73 -0.85
CA ASN A 50 18.99 7.68 -0.15
C ASN A 50 19.55 9.08 0.17
N THR A 51 19.26 10.10 -0.62
CA THR A 51 19.79 11.46 -0.43
C THR A 51 18.84 12.39 0.32
N LYS A 52 17.52 12.19 0.25
CA LYS A 52 16.51 13.05 0.89
C LYS A 52 15.83 12.36 2.07
N VAL A 53 15.32 11.15 1.89
CA VAL A 53 14.57 10.45 2.95
C VAL A 53 15.50 9.95 4.05
N LYS A 54 16.62 9.33 3.67
CA LYS A 54 17.53 8.71 4.64
C LYS A 54 18.05 9.71 5.69
N PRO A 55 18.60 10.89 5.33
CA PRO A 55 19.09 11.85 6.33
C PRO A 55 17.98 12.35 7.26
N GLU A 56 16.79 12.62 6.73
CA GLU A 56 15.64 13.03 7.54
C GLU A 56 15.27 11.94 8.56
N LEU A 57 15.24 10.68 8.16
CA LEU A 57 14.94 9.57 9.08
C LEU A 57 16.00 9.40 10.19
N GLU A 58 17.26 9.74 9.96
CA GLU A 58 18.32 9.69 10.99
C GLU A 58 18.05 10.69 12.15
N HIS A 59 17.26 11.74 11.90
CA HIS A 59 16.88 12.71 12.92
C HIS A 59 15.59 12.35 13.67
N HIS A 60 14.89 11.27 13.28
CA HIS A 60 13.57 10.93 13.79
C HIS A 60 13.55 9.55 14.44
N HIS A 61 13.86 9.50 15.74
CA HIS A 61 13.78 8.27 16.53
C HIS A 61 12.72 8.36 17.63
N PRO A 62 11.99 7.26 17.93
CA PRO A 62 12.06 5.95 17.25
C PRO A 62 11.39 5.95 15.87
N LEU A 63 11.99 5.22 14.93
CA LEU A 63 11.44 5.04 13.58
C LEU A 63 10.36 3.94 13.58
N PRO A 64 9.24 4.12 12.87
CA PRO A 64 8.32 3.02 12.61
C PRO A 64 9.02 1.87 11.86
N PRO A 65 8.55 0.61 11.99
CA PRO A 65 9.22 -0.56 11.44
C PRO A 65 9.56 -0.46 9.96
N PHE A 66 8.63 0.01 9.13
CA PHE A 66 8.87 0.17 7.70
C PHE A 66 10.00 1.17 7.41
N GLN A 67 9.98 2.37 8.01
CA GLN A 67 11.00 3.39 7.84
C GLN A 67 12.36 2.90 8.36
N ALA A 68 12.39 2.23 9.51
CA ALA A 68 13.62 1.66 10.06
C ALA A 68 14.24 0.60 9.12
N SER A 69 13.41 -0.26 8.55
CA SER A 69 13.84 -1.26 7.59
C SER A 69 14.25 -0.64 6.26
N LEU A 70 13.49 0.32 5.72
CA LEU A 70 13.82 1.07 4.51
C LEU A 70 15.17 1.77 4.66
N HIS A 71 15.37 2.50 5.76
CA HIS A 71 16.62 3.19 6.09
C HIS A 71 17.83 2.24 6.04
N ARG A 72 17.68 1.02 6.57
CA ARG A 72 18.73 -0.02 6.57
C ARG A 72 19.05 -0.54 5.17
N ILE A 73 18.04 -0.72 4.32
CA ILE A 73 18.22 -1.36 3.00
C ILE A 73 18.54 -0.38 1.87
N LEU A 74 18.27 0.92 2.01
CA LEU A 74 18.49 1.92 0.96
C LEU A 74 19.91 1.87 0.35
N PRO A 75 21.00 1.81 1.15
CA PRO A 75 22.36 1.69 0.60
C PRO A 75 22.57 0.43 -0.26
N MET A 76 21.87 -0.67 0.06
CA MET A 76 21.93 -1.91 -0.72
C MET A 76 21.15 -1.79 -2.03
N LEU A 77 19.97 -1.15 -2.00
CA LEU A 77 19.17 -0.89 -3.19
C LEU A 77 19.92 0.02 -4.18
N VAL A 78 20.62 1.04 -3.69
CA VAL A 78 21.46 1.93 -4.53
C VAL A 78 22.57 1.14 -5.25
N LYS A 79 23.17 0.15 -4.58
CA LYS A 79 24.20 -0.73 -5.16
C LYS A 79 23.65 -1.75 -6.18
N GLY A 80 22.34 -1.77 -6.42
CA GLY A 80 21.70 -2.71 -7.34
C GLY A 80 21.56 -4.12 -6.78
N THR A 81 21.70 -4.31 -5.46
CA THR A 81 21.49 -5.61 -4.84
C THR A 81 20.02 -6.02 -5.01
N LYS A 82 19.78 -7.22 -5.56
CA LYS A 82 18.43 -7.75 -5.75
C LYS A 82 17.79 -8.10 -4.41
N LEU A 83 17.16 -7.13 -3.75
CA LEU A 83 16.30 -7.35 -2.60
C LEU A 83 14.90 -7.68 -3.09
N ARG A 84 14.46 -8.93 -2.85
CA ARG A 84 13.15 -9.41 -3.36
C ARG A 84 12.02 -9.24 -2.35
N LYS A 85 12.31 -9.18 -1.05
CA LYS A 85 11.28 -9.13 0.00
C LYS A 85 11.88 -8.63 1.32
N LEU A 86 11.10 -7.86 2.07
CA LEU A 86 11.36 -7.49 3.46
C LEU A 86 10.04 -7.58 4.23
N GLU A 87 9.96 -8.44 5.25
CA GLU A 87 8.82 -8.49 6.19
C GLU A 87 7.45 -8.42 5.49
N GLY A 88 7.19 -9.30 4.51
CA GLY A 88 5.91 -9.30 3.76
C GLY A 88 5.86 -8.37 2.55
N ILE A 89 6.63 -7.28 2.55
CA ILE A 89 6.69 -6.27 1.48
C ILE A 89 7.59 -6.76 0.34
N LYS A 90 7.08 -6.74 -0.89
CA LYS A 90 7.88 -7.01 -2.10
C LYS A 90 8.30 -5.69 -2.73
N PHE A 91 9.59 -5.52 -2.97
CA PHE A 91 10.10 -4.39 -3.75
C PHE A 91 10.22 -4.79 -5.22
N HIS A 92 9.71 -3.94 -6.10
CA HIS A 92 9.86 -4.10 -7.54
C HIS A 92 10.55 -2.87 -8.12
N ILE A 93 11.81 -3.02 -8.51
CA ILE A 93 12.56 -1.97 -9.19
C ILE A 93 12.24 -2.06 -10.69
N LEU A 94 11.62 -1.01 -11.22
CA LEU A 94 11.27 -0.92 -12.63
C LEU A 94 12.51 -0.62 -13.48
N GLU A 95 12.55 -1.24 -14.66
CA GLU A 95 13.52 -0.91 -15.70
C GLU A 95 13.35 0.54 -16.13
N LYS A 96 14.46 1.25 -16.33
CA LYS A 96 14.47 2.66 -16.73
C LYS A 96 13.59 2.93 -17.95
N THR A 97 13.65 2.07 -18.96
CA THR A 97 12.86 2.19 -20.20
C THR A 97 11.35 2.12 -19.95
N ARG A 98 10.90 1.33 -18.96
CA ARG A 98 9.47 1.25 -18.60
C ARG A 98 8.95 2.52 -17.97
N VAL A 99 9.76 3.19 -17.14
CA VAL A 99 9.39 4.45 -16.52
C VAL A 99 9.43 5.58 -17.54
N GLN A 100 10.49 5.63 -18.36
CA GLN A 100 10.67 6.66 -19.39
C GLN A 100 9.68 6.57 -20.56
N HIS A 101 8.97 5.45 -20.70
CA HIS A 101 7.92 5.29 -21.70
C HIS A 101 6.78 6.32 -21.51
N TYR A 102 6.51 6.72 -20.27
CA TYR A 102 5.43 7.64 -19.95
C TYR A 102 5.91 9.10 -20.01
N ASN A 103 5.33 9.87 -20.93
CA ASN A 103 5.46 11.33 -20.97
C ASN A 103 4.33 11.99 -20.15
N VAL A 104 4.73 12.71 -19.10
CA VAL A 104 3.83 13.41 -18.16
C VAL A 104 4.16 14.91 -18.07
N ASP A 105 4.86 15.49 -19.04
CA ASP A 105 5.33 16.88 -18.96
C ASP A 105 4.20 17.93 -18.97
N ASP A 106 3.01 17.56 -19.41
CA ASP A 106 1.86 18.44 -19.57
C ASP A 106 0.69 18.10 -18.63
N VAL A 107 0.91 17.23 -17.64
CA VAL A 107 -0.09 16.88 -16.63
C VAL A 107 -0.05 17.79 -15.39
N GLY A 108 0.65 18.92 -15.47
CA GLY A 108 0.63 19.97 -14.44
C GLY A 108 1.66 19.81 -13.30
N LEU A 109 2.50 18.77 -13.34
CA LEU A 109 3.60 18.59 -12.39
C LEU A 109 4.85 19.33 -12.85
N ALA A 110 5.38 20.22 -12.00
CA ALA A 110 6.56 21.01 -12.31
C ALA A 110 7.87 20.29 -11.98
N GLU A 111 7.92 19.57 -10.85
CA GLU A 111 9.13 18.93 -10.37
C GLU A 111 9.40 17.59 -11.07
N GLU A 112 10.65 17.34 -11.46
CA GLU A 112 11.04 16.08 -12.11
C GLU A 112 10.86 14.86 -11.20
N GLU A 113 10.97 15.05 -9.88
CA GLU A 113 10.74 13.98 -8.90
C GLU A 113 9.26 13.57 -8.86
N ASP A 114 8.35 14.54 -8.86
CA ASP A 114 6.90 14.30 -8.95
C ASP A 114 6.54 13.57 -10.24
N LYS A 115 7.10 14.04 -11.37
CA LYS A 115 6.92 13.38 -12.66
C LYS A 115 7.42 11.94 -12.64
N GLU A 116 8.60 11.68 -12.06
CA GLU A 116 9.14 10.34 -11.93
C GLU A 116 8.23 9.43 -11.10
N ILE A 117 7.69 9.92 -9.97
CA ILE A 117 6.75 9.18 -9.12
C ILE A 117 5.48 8.82 -9.89
N LEU A 118 4.93 9.76 -10.66
CA LEU A 118 3.76 9.50 -11.49
C LEU A 118 4.06 8.47 -12.61
N LYS A 119 5.22 8.56 -13.27
CA LYS A 119 5.66 7.58 -14.28
C LYS A 119 5.80 6.17 -13.68
N ILE A 120 6.30 6.05 -12.45
CA ILE A 120 6.36 4.78 -11.71
C ILE A 120 4.96 4.24 -11.47
N ALA A 121 4.01 5.08 -11.06
CA ALA A 121 2.62 4.67 -10.81
C ALA A 121 1.92 4.18 -12.10
N LEU A 122 2.11 4.88 -13.22
CA LEU A 122 1.62 4.46 -14.54
C LEU A 122 2.21 3.10 -14.96
N ALA A 123 3.54 2.96 -14.85
CA ALA A 123 4.20 1.69 -15.15
C ALA A 123 3.73 0.54 -14.24
N ALA A 124 3.43 0.83 -12.97
CA ALA A 124 2.87 -0.17 -12.05
C ALA A 124 1.42 -0.54 -12.42
N ALA A 125 0.61 0.42 -12.86
CA ALA A 125 -0.80 0.23 -13.23
C ALA A 125 -0.99 -0.64 -14.48
N SER A 126 0.05 -0.79 -15.31
CA SER A 126 0.06 -1.80 -16.39
C SER A 126 0.02 -3.25 -15.87
N ARG A 127 0.30 -3.49 -14.58
CA ARG A 127 0.43 -4.83 -13.98
C ARG A 127 -0.53 -5.11 -12.82
N HIS A 128 -1.25 -4.09 -12.34
CA HIS A 128 -2.16 -4.20 -11.20
C HIS A 128 -3.50 -3.60 -11.55
N GLU A 129 -4.57 -4.19 -11.03
CA GLU A 129 -5.92 -3.62 -11.12
C GLU A 129 -6.05 -2.31 -10.35
N LYS A 130 -5.24 -2.14 -9.29
CA LYS A 130 -5.24 -0.94 -8.44
C LYS A 130 -3.83 -0.58 -8.00
N VAL A 131 -3.48 0.69 -8.14
CA VAL A 131 -2.21 1.27 -7.68
C VAL A 131 -2.51 2.47 -6.79
N PHE A 132 -1.92 2.49 -5.60
CA PHE A 132 -1.94 3.67 -4.74
C PHE A 132 -0.65 4.46 -4.92
N LEU A 133 -0.78 5.75 -5.23
CA LEU A 133 0.30 6.73 -5.15
C LEU A 133 0.07 7.54 -3.88
N VAL A 134 0.90 7.32 -2.87
CA VAL A 134 0.76 7.96 -1.56
C VAL A 134 1.71 9.14 -1.49
N THR A 135 1.17 10.35 -1.31
CA THR A 135 1.95 11.59 -1.16
C THR A 135 1.35 12.50 -0.10
N ALA A 136 2.23 13.14 0.68
CA ALA A 136 1.86 14.23 1.59
C ALA A 136 2.20 15.61 1.01
N ASP A 137 2.69 15.69 -0.23
CA ASP A 137 2.98 16.95 -0.89
C ASP A 137 1.70 17.57 -1.46
N ARG A 138 1.42 18.79 -1.03
CA ARG A 138 0.25 19.55 -1.48
C ARG A 138 0.43 20.04 -2.91
N HIS A 139 1.65 20.38 -3.32
CA HIS A 139 1.91 20.86 -4.67
C HIS A 139 1.66 19.77 -5.70
N PHE A 140 2.07 18.53 -5.42
CA PHE A 140 1.68 17.36 -6.22
C PHE A 140 0.15 17.22 -6.32
N LEU A 141 -0.55 17.24 -5.18
CA LEU A 141 -2.00 16.99 -5.10
C LEU A 141 -2.83 18.07 -5.81
N GLU A 142 -2.41 19.33 -5.70
CA GLU A 142 -3.09 20.48 -6.30
C GLU A 142 -2.67 20.69 -7.77
N GLY A 143 -1.43 20.37 -8.11
CA GLY A 143 -0.87 20.60 -9.45
C GLY A 143 -1.27 19.57 -10.49
N ILE A 144 -1.56 18.33 -10.08
CA ILE A 144 -1.84 17.26 -11.05
C ILE A 144 -3.19 17.45 -11.76
N ASN A 145 -3.13 17.55 -13.09
CA ASN A 145 -4.29 17.58 -13.96
C ASN A 145 -4.78 16.16 -14.26
N ARG A 146 -5.70 15.66 -13.43
CA ARG A 146 -6.29 14.32 -13.61
C ARG A 146 -7.01 14.14 -14.94
N ALA A 147 -7.65 15.18 -15.48
CA ALA A 147 -8.35 15.08 -16.75
C ALA A 147 -7.36 14.79 -17.90
N ARG A 148 -6.23 15.50 -17.95
CA ARG A 148 -5.16 15.24 -18.92
C ARG A 148 -4.48 13.89 -18.72
N LEU A 149 -4.29 13.49 -17.46
CA LEU A 149 -3.75 12.17 -17.15
C LEU A 149 -4.63 11.05 -17.74
N LEU A 150 -5.94 11.15 -17.54
CA LEU A 150 -6.92 10.18 -18.01
C LEU A 150 -7.14 10.23 -19.52
N ASP A 151 -7.05 11.41 -20.14
CA ASP A 151 -7.12 11.57 -21.60
C ASP A 151 -5.94 10.86 -22.28
N ARG A 152 -4.73 10.98 -21.72
CA ARG A 152 -3.53 10.35 -22.30
C ARG A 152 -3.37 8.87 -21.95
N TYR A 153 -3.62 8.51 -20.70
CA TYR A 153 -3.40 7.17 -20.17
C TYR A 153 -4.69 6.64 -19.55
N GLN A 154 -5.70 6.43 -20.38
CA GLN A 154 -7.04 6.06 -19.90
C GLN A 154 -7.00 4.77 -19.06
N ASP A 155 -6.35 3.72 -19.55
CA ASP A 155 -6.35 2.42 -18.89
C ASP A 155 -5.53 2.40 -17.59
N GLU A 156 -4.34 2.99 -17.59
CA GLU A 156 -3.49 3.06 -16.39
C GLU A 156 -3.96 4.13 -15.40
N GLY A 157 -4.37 5.29 -15.91
CA GLY A 157 -4.81 6.44 -15.11
C GLY A 157 -6.03 6.12 -14.25
N GLN A 158 -6.98 5.33 -14.76
CA GLN A 158 -8.15 4.90 -13.99
C GLN A 158 -7.81 3.96 -12.83
N LYS A 159 -6.68 3.25 -12.90
CA LYS A 159 -6.23 2.30 -11.87
C LYS A 159 -5.42 2.98 -10.76
N ILE A 160 -5.01 4.24 -10.96
CA ILE A 160 -4.19 4.99 -10.01
C ILE A 160 -5.08 5.80 -9.08
N GLU A 161 -4.97 5.50 -7.79
CA GLU A 161 -5.55 6.30 -6.73
C GLU A 161 -4.45 7.12 -6.03
N ILE A 162 -4.47 8.44 -6.23
CA ILE A 162 -3.57 9.36 -5.56
C ILE A 162 -4.21 9.77 -4.25
N VAL A 163 -3.52 9.47 -3.15
CA VAL A 163 -4.05 9.60 -1.78
C VAL A 163 -3.00 10.17 -0.83
N THR A 164 -3.46 10.80 0.25
CA THR A 164 -2.61 11.17 1.38
C THR A 164 -2.27 9.96 2.25
N PRO A 165 -1.20 10.02 3.06
CA PRO A 165 -0.92 9.00 4.07
C PRO A 165 -2.11 8.69 4.98
N LYS A 166 -2.87 9.71 5.38
CA LYS A 166 -4.08 9.55 6.20
C LYS A 166 -5.16 8.77 5.46
N GLN A 167 -5.53 9.21 4.25
CA GLN A 167 -6.55 8.50 3.45
C GLN A 167 -6.16 7.06 3.17
N PHE A 168 -4.88 6.80 2.88
CA PHE A 168 -4.41 5.44 2.67
C PHE A 168 -4.45 4.62 3.96
N TYR A 169 -4.05 5.18 5.10
CA TYR A 169 -4.14 4.52 6.40
C TYR A 169 -5.60 4.18 6.76
N ASP A 170 -6.53 5.11 6.58
CA ASP A 170 -7.96 4.89 6.83
C ASP A 170 -8.50 3.75 5.95
N PHE A 171 -8.13 3.72 4.66
CA PHE A 171 -8.45 2.61 3.75
C PHE A 171 -7.92 1.25 4.27
N LEU A 172 -6.72 1.22 4.86
CA LEU A 172 -6.15 -0.02 5.39
C LEU A 172 -6.90 -0.52 6.62
N ILE A 173 -7.29 0.39 7.53
CA ILE A 173 -8.07 0.02 8.73
C ILE A 173 -9.42 -0.55 8.32
N THR A 174 -10.16 0.15 7.45
CA THR A 174 -11.48 -0.32 7.01
C THR A 174 -11.39 -1.72 6.40
N ARG A 175 -10.35 -1.99 5.60
CA ARG A 175 -10.15 -3.33 5.04
C ARG A 175 -9.81 -4.39 6.07
N GLU A 176 -9.04 -4.05 7.11
CA GLU A 176 -8.71 -4.98 8.19
C GLU A 176 -9.97 -5.33 9.00
N GLU A 177 -10.81 -4.33 9.30
CA GLU A 177 -12.09 -4.50 9.99
C GLU A 177 -13.07 -5.38 9.19
N GLU A 178 -13.22 -5.12 7.88
CA GLU A 178 -14.05 -5.93 6.98
C GLU A 178 -13.58 -7.39 6.91
N GLN A 179 -12.26 -7.63 6.87
CA GLN A 179 -11.71 -8.98 6.84
C GLN A 179 -11.95 -9.74 8.15
N GLU A 180 -11.80 -9.07 9.29
CA GLU A 180 -12.06 -9.65 10.59
C GLU A 180 -13.56 -9.96 10.78
N GLU A 181 -14.46 -9.09 10.33
CA GLU A 181 -15.90 -9.35 10.35
C GLU A 181 -16.28 -10.55 9.46
N LEU A 182 -15.74 -10.62 8.25
CA LEU A 182 -15.98 -11.74 7.33
C LEU A 182 -15.49 -13.07 7.93
N LYS A 183 -14.32 -13.05 8.57
CA LYS A 183 -13.77 -14.22 9.26
C LYS A 183 -14.70 -14.69 10.40
N ARG A 184 -15.17 -13.77 11.25
CA ARG A 184 -16.14 -14.08 12.32
C ARG A 184 -17.46 -14.63 11.78
N ARG A 185 -17.92 -14.12 10.64
CA ARG A 185 -19.14 -14.63 9.99
C ARG A 185 -18.92 -16.05 9.46
N LEU A 186 -17.78 -16.31 8.82
CA LEU A 186 -17.44 -17.63 8.31
C LEU A 186 -17.31 -18.65 9.47
N GLU A 187 -16.66 -18.28 10.57
CA GLU A 187 -16.55 -19.12 11.76
C GLU A 187 -17.92 -19.45 12.38
N ARG A 188 -18.87 -18.51 12.38
CA ARG A 188 -20.25 -18.77 12.81
C ARG A 188 -20.96 -19.77 11.90
N LEU A 189 -20.91 -19.54 10.59
CA LEU A 189 -21.53 -20.45 9.61
C LEU A 189 -20.94 -21.85 9.65
N MET A 190 -19.62 -21.97 9.81
CA MET A 190 -18.96 -23.27 9.96
C MET A 190 -19.42 -24.00 11.24
N LYS A 191 -19.60 -23.28 12.36
CA LYS A 191 -20.12 -23.87 13.60
C LYS A 191 -21.58 -24.32 13.44
N GLU A 192 -22.40 -23.58 12.73
CA GLU A 192 -23.79 -23.96 12.44
C GLU A 192 -23.86 -25.20 11.55
N LEU A 193 -23.04 -25.27 10.49
CA LEU A 193 -22.99 -26.43 9.59
C LEU A 193 -22.45 -27.70 10.26
N VAL A 194 -21.48 -27.58 11.16
CA VAL A 194 -20.92 -28.73 11.91
C VAL A 194 -21.79 -29.10 13.12
N GLY A 195 -22.58 -28.16 13.65
CA GLY A 195 -23.47 -28.38 14.79
C GLY A 195 -24.81 -29.06 14.47
N GLU A 196 -25.14 -29.30 13.20
CA GLU A 196 -26.37 -29.98 12.79
C GLU A 196 -26.24 -31.52 12.66
N GLU A 197 -25.05 -32.12 12.83
CA GLU A 197 -24.86 -33.58 12.70
C GLU A 197 -25.17 -34.39 13.98
N GLU A 198 -25.47 -33.78 15.12
CA GLU A 198 -25.83 -34.51 16.35
C GLU A 198 -27.29 -34.29 16.78
N LYS A 199 -28.21 -35.00 16.13
CA LYS A 199 -29.46 -35.44 16.77
C LYS A 199 -29.65 -36.94 16.57
N PRO A 200 -29.38 -37.79 17.57
CA PRO A 200 -29.90 -39.15 17.55
C PRO A 200 -31.43 -39.06 17.63
N LYS A 201 -32.11 -39.65 16.64
CA LYS A 201 -33.52 -39.99 16.73
C LYS A 201 -33.69 -40.94 17.92
N ALA A 202 -34.14 -40.43 19.06
CA ALA A 202 -34.70 -41.27 20.10
C ALA A 202 -36.04 -41.80 19.58
N GLU A 203 -36.00 -42.99 18.98
CA GLU A 203 -37.20 -43.75 18.63
C GLU A 203 -37.97 -44.09 19.91
N ASN A 204 -39.23 -43.66 19.89
CA ASN A 204 -40.27 -44.11 20.80
C ASN A 204 -40.37 -45.63 20.79
N LEU A 205 -40.08 -46.27 21.93
CA LEU A 205 -40.53 -47.62 22.24
C LEU A 205 -41.48 -47.56 23.43
N ASN A 206 -42.73 -47.18 23.14
CA ASN A 206 -43.85 -47.77 23.84
C ASN A 206 -44.18 -49.07 23.12
N ASN A 207 -44.05 -50.21 23.80
CA ASN A 207 -44.95 -51.33 23.53
C ASN A 207 -45.17 -52.17 24.79
N SER A 208 -46.43 -52.16 25.17
CA SER A 208 -47.10 -53.00 26.16
C SER A 208 -46.94 -54.49 25.86
N SER A 209 -46.84 -55.32 26.91
CA SER A 209 -47.24 -56.73 26.95
C SER A 209 -47.27 -57.16 28.42
N ASN A 210 -48.43 -57.26 29.08
CA ASN A 210 -49.18 -58.51 29.30
C ASN A 210 -48.31 -59.70 29.76
N HIS A 211 -48.20 -59.93 31.07
CA HIS A 211 -48.87 -61.04 31.77
C HIS A 211 -48.67 -60.98 33.29
#